data_AF-A0AAE3DNN1-F1
#
_entry.id   AF-A0AAE3DNN1-F1
#
_cell.length_a   1.000
_cell.length_b   1.000
_cell.length_c   1.000
_cell.angle_alpha   90.00
_cell.angle_beta   90.00
_cell.angle_gamma   90.00
#
_symmetry.space_group_name_H-M   'P 1'
#
loop_
_entity.id
_entity.type
_entity.pdbx_description
1 polymer ?
#
loop_
_entity_poly.entity_id
_entity_poly.type
_entity_poly.pdbx_seq_one_letter_code
_entity_poly.pdbx_strand_id
1 'polypeptide(L)'
;MNGNVSVVIENTEEIENLIHYVRGQQIMVDSDLAKLYNVETKRLNESVKRNAKRFPESFCFQLTNDEYADLRSQIATSNVEIKEVSVKGGRRYLPYVFTEQGIAMLSAVLKSDEAVQVSINIMNTFVKMRRFLTENALMFDKLNSLELKQLAYQKEADEKFDQIFAYISEHEEVRQKIFFEGQIYDAFSLLVNLIEKAEKSIVLIDNYVDVGTLNILAKKKSSVNIIVYTVRRTRLSNQDIANFNSQYPTLTVNYTGVFHDRFLVIDETIAYHIGASLKDAGKKCFGITKIEDIRIAADILHRLEIETEEADS
;
A
#
# COMPACT_ATOMS: atom_id res chain seq x y z
N MET A 1 6.59 59.81 -26.74
CA MET A 1 5.50 59.76 -25.75
C MET A 1 5.28 58.30 -25.43
N ASN A 2 5.99 57.77 -24.43
CA ASN A 2 5.82 56.38 -23.99
C ASN A 2 4.83 56.39 -22.84
N GLY A 3 3.59 56.02 -23.13
CA GLY A 3 2.58 55.74 -22.12
C GLY A 3 2.95 54.44 -21.40
N ASN A 4 3.48 54.54 -20.19
CA ASN A 4 3.43 53.45 -19.24
C ASN A 4 1.98 53.30 -18.81
N VAL A 5 1.27 52.33 -19.38
CA VAL A 5 -0.03 51.89 -18.90
C VAL A 5 0.23 51.05 -17.65
N SER A 6 -0.12 51.63 -16.50
CA SER A 6 -0.17 50.96 -15.21
C SER A 6 -1.05 49.71 -15.32
N VAL A 7 -0.49 48.55 -15.00
CA VAL A 7 -1.28 47.32 -14.82
C VAL A 7 -2.04 47.50 -13.51
N VAL A 8 -3.27 48.01 -13.61
CA VAL A 8 -4.23 47.98 -12.51
C VAL A 8 -4.56 46.51 -12.29
N ILE A 9 -4.15 45.98 -11.13
CA ILE A 9 -4.50 44.61 -10.70
C ILE A 9 -6.00 44.62 -10.36
N GLU A 10 -6.84 44.45 -11.37
CA GLU A 10 -8.23 44.03 -11.21
C GLU A 10 -8.28 42.50 -11.18
N ASN A 11 -7.98 41.89 -10.02
CA ASN A 11 -8.29 40.48 -9.77
C ASN A 11 -8.53 40.27 -8.27
N THR A 12 -9.79 40.40 -7.85
CA THR A 12 -10.19 40.20 -6.44
C THR A 12 -9.97 38.74 -5.99
N GLU A 13 -10.02 37.78 -6.91
CA GLU A 13 -9.74 36.36 -6.67
C GLU A 13 -8.29 36.08 -6.24
N GLU A 14 -7.33 36.95 -6.61
CA GLU A 14 -5.94 36.80 -6.19
C GLU A 14 -5.74 37.18 -4.71
N ILE A 15 -6.54 38.12 -4.18
CA ILE A 15 -6.42 38.56 -2.79
C ILE A 15 -7.02 37.53 -1.82
N GLU A 16 -8.12 36.88 -2.21
CA GLU A 16 -8.79 35.85 -1.39
C GLU A 16 -7.84 34.70 -1.02
N ASN A 17 -7.04 34.24 -1.98
CA ASN A 17 -6.09 33.15 -1.79
C ASN A 17 -4.89 33.50 -0.89
N LEU A 18 -4.70 34.79 -0.58
CA LEU A 18 -3.61 35.29 0.26
C LEU A 18 -4.06 35.54 1.71
N ILE A 19 -5.35 35.32 2.01
CA ILE A 19 -5.91 35.43 3.36
C ILE A 19 -5.92 34.05 4.00
N HIS A 20 -5.26 33.94 5.16
CA HIS A 20 -5.14 32.69 5.91
C HIS A 20 -5.74 32.82 7.30
N TYR A 21 -5.96 31.69 7.97
CA TYR A 21 -6.47 31.66 9.34
C TYR A 21 -5.38 31.22 10.32
N VAL A 22 -5.00 32.10 11.25
CA VAL A 22 -4.04 31.81 12.33
C VAL A 22 -4.61 32.38 13.64
N ARG A 23 -4.54 31.60 14.73
CA ARG A 23 -5.13 31.97 16.03
C ARG A 23 -6.61 32.38 15.96
N GLY A 24 -7.37 31.77 15.05
CA GLY A 24 -8.79 32.09 14.83
C GLY A 24 -9.04 33.45 14.18
N GLN A 25 -8.02 34.08 13.60
CA GLN A 25 -8.13 35.37 12.91
C GLN A 25 -7.71 35.25 11.45
N GLN A 26 -8.41 35.97 10.58
CA GLN A 26 -7.97 36.20 9.21
C GLN A 26 -6.71 37.06 9.21
N ILE A 27 -5.67 36.60 8.54
CA ILE A 27 -4.39 37.30 8.43
C ILE A 27 -3.87 37.27 6.99
N MET A 28 -3.01 38.23 6.65
CA MET A 28 -2.15 38.18 5.47
C MET A 28 -0.68 38.22 5.88
N VAL A 29 0.15 37.49 5.16
CA VAL A 29 1.60 37.45 5.39
C VAL A 29 2.27 38.70 4.84
N ASP A 30 3.28 39.21 5.54
CA ASP A 30 4.04 40.39 5.16
C ASP A 30 4.62 40.33 3.73
N SER A 31 5.00 39.15 3.25
CA SER A 31 5.50 38.94 1.89
C SER A 31 4.44 39.17 0.83
N ASP A 32 3.21 38.78 1.11
CA ASP A 32 2.11 38.88 0.14
C ASP A 32 1.52 40.29 0.15
N LEU A 33 1.38 40.90 1.33
CA LEU A 33 1.08 42.32 1.42
C LEU A 33 2.12 43.18 0.70
N ALA A 34 3.40 42.89 0.88
CA ALA A 34 4.46 43.63 0.22
C ALA A 34 4.37 43.55 -1.31
N LYS A 35 4.04 42.37 -1.87
CA LYS A 35 3.77 42.21 -3.31
C LYS A 35 2.57 43.04 -3.75
N LEU A 36 1.46 42.99 -3.02
CA LEU A 36 0.24 43.74 -3.35
C LEU A 36 0.47 45.25 -3.32
N TYR A 37 1.26 45.74 -2.36
CA TYR A 37 1.65 47.15 -2.27
C TYR A 37 2.83 47.54 -3.17
N ASN A 38 3.37 46.61 -3.95
CA ASN A 38 4.55 46.81 -4.80
C ASN A 38 5.77 47.38 -4.04
N VAL A 39 6.02 46.87 -2.83
CA VAL A 39 7.15 47.25 -1.97
C VAL A 39 7.96 46.02 -1.55
N GLU A 40 9.21 46.22 -1.14
CA GLU A 40 9.98 45.14 -0.52
C GLU A 40 9.41 44.79 0.87
N THR A 41 9.30 43.49 1.19
CA THR A 41 8.85 43.01 2.52
C THR A 41 9.66 43.62 3.66
N LYS A 42 10.96 43.81 3.45
CA LYS A 42 11.84 44.48 4.42
C LYS A 42 11.40 45.92 4.68
N ARG A 43 11.07 46.68 3.64
CA ARG A 43 10.63 48.09 3.73
C ARG A 43 9.25 48.21 4.38
N LEU A 44 8.34 47.28 4.10
CA LEU A 44 7.05 47.20 4.76
C LEU A 44 7.23 47.00 6.28
N ASN A 45 8.03 46.00 6.66
CA ASN A 45 8.31 45.70 8.07
C ASN A 45 9.06 46.83 8.78
N GLU A 46 9.99 47.52 8.10
CA GLU A 46 10.63 48.74 8.63
C GLU A 46 9.63 49.86 8.89
N SER A 47 8.65 50.05 8.00
CA SER A 47 7.62 51.09 8.13
C SER A 47 6.69 50.81 9.33
N VAL A 48 6.37 49.54 9.56
CA VAL A 48 5.61 49.08 10.74
C VAL A 48 6.40 49.32 12.02
N LYS A 49 7.69 48.94 12.05
CA LYS A 49 8.57 49.16 13.21
C LYS A 49 8.73 50.63 13.56
N ARG A 50 8.86 51.52 12.57
CA ARG A 50 8.92 52.99 12.78
C ARG A 50 7.62 53.54 13.37
N ASN A 51 6.49 52.88 13.11
CA ASN A 51 5.16 53.28 13.56
C ASN A 51 4.58 52.32 14.61
N ALA A 52 5.41 51.64 15.41
CA ALA A 52 4.99 50.54 16.30
C ALA A 52 3.79 50.88 17.22
N LYS A 53 3.62 52.14 17.63
CA LYS A 53 2.46 52.60 18.42
C LYS A 53 1.10 52.38 17.74
N ARG A 54 1.08 52.27 16.40
CA ARG A 54 -0.13 52.00 15.59
C ARG A 54 -0.39 50.51 15.36
N PHE A 55 0.57 49.65 15.70
CA PHE A 55 0.52 48.21 15.45
C PHE A 55 0.64 47.45 16.78
N PRO A 56 -0.42 47.43 17.60
CA PRO A 56 -0.48 46.51 18.73
C PRO A 56 -0.41 45.06 18.23
N GLU A 57 -0.09 44.13 19.13
CA GLU A 57 0.06 42.70 18.79
C GLU A 57 -1.20 42.11 18.14
N SER A 58 -2.39 42.61 18.52
CA SER A 58 -3.67 42.22 17.91
C SER A 58 -3.81 42.60 16.43
N PHE A 59 -2.95 43.49 15.91
CA PHE A 59 -3.00 44.00 14.53
C PHE A 59 -1.86 43.46 13.68
N CYS A 60 -0.69 43.30 14.30
CA CYS A 60 0.48 42.73 13.67
C CYS A 60 1.30 41.94 14.68
N PHE A 61 1.59 40.69 14.34
CA PHE A 61 2.41 39.81 15.18
C PHE A 61 3.29 38.92 14.30
N GLN A 62 4.33 38.34 14.91
CA GLN A 62 5.20 37.40 14.25
C GLN A 62 4.71 35.97 14.52
N LEU A 63 4.68 35.13 13.49
CA LEU A 63 4.34 33.72 13.66
C LEU A 63 5.40 33.00 14.50
N THR A 64 4.98 31.99 15.25
CA THR A 64 5.88 30.99 15.85
C THR A 64 6.39 30.01 14.78
N ASN A 65 7.40 29.20 15.12
CA ASN A 65 7.91 28.18 14.19
C ASN A 65 6.82 27.17 13.81
N ASP A 66 6.00 26.75 14.79
CA ASP A 66 4.94 25.76 14.58
C ASP A 66 3.84 26.35 13.71
N GLU A 67 3.35 27.57 14.02
CA GLU A 67 2.34 28.26 13.21
C GLU A 67 2.82 28.50 11.76
N TYR A 68 4.10 28.77 11.57
CA TYR A 68 4.67 28.95 10.24
C TYR A 68 4.80 27.63 9.47
N ALA A 69 5.13 26.53 10.16
CA ALA A 69 5.17 25.19 9.56
C ALA A 69 3.77 24.75 9.13
N ASP A 70 2.77 24.94 9.98
CA ASP A 70 1.37 24.65 9.69
C ASP A 70 0.88 25.46 8.49
N LEU A 71 1.11 26.77 8.49
CA LEU A 71 0.73 27.66 7.39
C LEU A 71 1.40 27.23 6.06
N ARG A 72 2.68 26.85 6.08
CA ARG A 72 3.39 26.36 4.89
C ARG A 72 2.78 25.06 4.36
N SER A 73 2.38 24.15 5.25
CA SER A 73 1.78 22.87 4.89
C SER A 73 0.44 23.05 4.18
N GLN A 74 -0.36 24.03 4.63
CA GLN A 74 -1.65 24.39 4.04
C GLN A 74 -1.49 25.03 2.65
N ILE A 75 -0.42 25.79 2.44
CA ILE A 75 -0.14 26.43 1.13
C ILE A 75 0.44 25.41 0.13
N ALA A 76 1.18 24.40 0.60
CA ALA A 76 1.96 23.49 -0.24
C ALA A 76 1.20 22.23 -0.70
N THR A 77 -0.13 22.26 -0.83
CA THR A 77 -0.92 21.15 -1.39
C THR A 77 -1.07 21.28 -2.91
N SER A 78 0.05 21.12 -3.63
CA SER A 78 0.18 20.66 -5.02
C SER A 78 1.67 20.52 -5.32
N ASN A 79 2.19 19.28 -5.24
CA ASN A 79 3.57 18.87 -5.57
C ASN A 79 4.71 19.50 -4.76
N VAL A 80 4.94 19.03 -3.53
CA VAL A 80 6.33 18.85 -3.06
C VAL A 80 6.39 17.59 -2.21
N GLU A 81 7.01 16.55 -2.76
CA GLU A 81 7.50 15.39 -2.02
C GLU A 81 8.16 15.85 -0.72
N ILE A 82 7.87 15.15 0.37
CA ILE A 82 8.69 15.15 1.58
C ILE A 82 10.09 14.68 1.16
N LYS A 83 10.94 15.62 0.77
CA LYS A 83 12.38 15.45 0.76
C LYS A 83 12.92 16.37 1.83
N GLU A 84 13.47 15.72 2.84
CA GLU A 84 14.49 16.28 3.71
C GLU A 84 15.55 16.98 2.83
N VAL A 85 15.41 18.29 2.63
CA VAL A 85 16.42 19.12 1.98
C VAL A 85 16.79 20.23 2.94
N SER A 86 17.85 19.93 3.70
CA SER A 86 18.98 20.83 3.95
C SER A 86 18.71 22.32 3.72
N VAL A 87 18.56 23.02 4.83
CA VAL A 87 18.51 24.49 4.98
C VAL A 87 19.73 25.15 4.32
N LYS A 88 19.62 25.60 3.07
CA LYS A 88 20.47 26.64 2.47
C LYS A 88 19.68 27.50 1.48
N GLY A 89 18.69 28.23 1.97
CA GLY A 89 17.90 29.17 1.14
C GLY A 89 16.56 29.61 1.70
N GLY A 90 16.13 29.08 2.84
CA GLY A 90 14.89 29.49 3.51
C GLY A 90 14.95 30.91 4.06
N ARG A 91 13.78 31.55 4.18
CA ARG A 91 13.58 32.84 4.84
C ARG A 91 14.28 32.84 6.22
N ARG A 92 15.21 33.77 6.45
CA ARG A 92 16.04 33.82 7.67
C ARG A 92 15.30 34.24 8.95
N TYR A 93 14.10 34.82 8.81
CA TYR A 93 13.29 35.34 9.90
C TYR A 93 11.83 34.95 9.71
N LEU A 94 11.14 34.59 10.80
CA LEU A 94 9.71 34.26 10.78
C LEU A 94 8.88 35.44 10.24
N PRO A 95 7.78 35.18 9.49
CA PRO A 95 6.97 36.24 8.92
C PRO A 95 6.25 37.07 9.97
N TYR A 96 6.11 38.37 9.70
CA TYR A 96 5.02 39.12 10.30
C TYR A 96 3.72 38.82 9.54
N VAL A 97 2.63 38.80 10.29
CA VAL A 97 1.28 38.68 9.76
C VAL A 97 0.44 39.86 10.21
N PHE A 98 -0.55 40.20 9.41
CA PHE A 98 -1.39 41.37 9.62
C PHE A 98 -2.86 40.97 9.54
N THR A 99 -3.62 41.40 10.55
CA THR A 99 -5.07 41.29 10.54
C THR A 99 -5.68 42.40 9.67
N GLU A 100 -6.99 42.35 9.44
CA GLU A 100 -7.75 43.42 8.79
C GLU A 100 -7.42 44.80 9.41
N GLN A 101 -7.37 44.89 10.73
CA GLN A 101 -7.07 46.14 11.43
C GLN A 101 -5.60 46.57 11.25
N GLY A 102 -4.67 45.61 11.16
CA GLY A 102 -3.28 45.89 10.80
C GLY A 102 -3.15 46.45 9.39
N ILE A 103 -3.90 45.92 8.44
CA ILE A 103 -3.93 46.39 7.06
C ILE A 103 -4.57 47.79 6.98
N ALA A 104 -5.62 48.05 7.75
CA ALA A 104 -6.18 49.38 7.91
C ALA A 104 -5.15 50.39 8.45
N MET A 105 -4.26 49.97 9.36
CA MET A 105 -3.18 50.83 9.85
C MET A 105 -2.05 51.00 8.82
N LEU A 106 -1.81 50.02 7.95
CA LEU A 106 -0.85 50.15 6.84
C LEU A 106 -1.28 51.22 5.83
N SER A 107 -2.57 51.35 5.53
CA SER A 107 -3.06 52.39 4.61
C SER A 107 -2.81 53.82 5.10
N ALA A 108 -2.74 54.01 6.43
CA ALA A 108 -2.38 55.29 7.03
C ALA A 108 -0.86 55.61 6.94
N VAL A 109 -0.03 54.57 6.76
CA VAL A 109 1.43 54.66 6.68
C VAL A 109 1.91 54.70 5.21
N LEU A 110 1.29 53.91 4.33
CA LEU A 110 1.56 53.83 2.90
C LEU A 110 0.58 54.73 2.14
N LYS A 111 1.05 55.92 1.74
CA LYS A 111 0.19 57.00 1.22
C LYS A 111 0.14 57.14 -0.31
N SER A 112 0.69 56.20 -1.08
CA SER A 112 0.56 56.27 -2.54
C SER A 112 -0.87 55.95 -2.97
N ASP A 113 -1.34 56.57 -4.05
CA ASP A 113 -2.69 56.32 -4.58
C ASP A 113 -2.91 54.83 -4.90
N GLU A 114 -1.87 54.16 -5.41
CA GLU A 114 -1.86 52.71 -5.65
C GLU A 114 -2.05 51.92 -4.33
N ALA A 115 -1.33 52.28 -3.26
CA ALA A 115 -1.45 51.59 -1.98
C ALA A 115 -2.82 51.84 -1.31
N VAL A 116 -3.40 53.03 -1.50
CA VAL A 116 -4.76 53.33 -1.01
C VAL A 116 -5.77 52.42 -1.70
N GLN A 117 -5.70 52.27 -3.02
CA GLN A 117 -6.63 51.42 -3.78
C GLN A 117 -6.48 49.93 -3.41
N VAL A 118 -5.23 49.45 -3.28
CA VAL A 118 -4.94 48.09 -2.83
C VAL A 118 -5.49 47.84 -1.43
N SER A 119 -5.34 48.80 -0.51
CA SER A 119 -5.88 48.70 0.85
C SER A 119 -7.41 48.54 0.86
N ILE A 120 -8.11 49.31 0.03
CA ILE A 120 -9.58 49.23 -0.10
C ILE A 120 -9.98 47.84 -0.61
N ASN A 121 -9.31 47.35 -1.64
CA ASN A 121 -9.61 46.04 -2.22
C ASN A 121 -9.38 44.92 -1.19
N ILE A 122 -8.26 44.95 -0.47
CA ILE A 122 -7.98 43.98 0.60
C ILE A 122 -9.07 44.03 1.68
N MET A 123 -9.43 45.23 2.16
CA MET A 123 -10.47 45.40 3.17
C MET A 123 -11.82 44.80 2.74
N ASN A 124 -12.25 45.10 1.51
CA ASN A 124 -13.49 44.55 0.95
C ASN A 124 -13.45 43.02 0.89
N THR A 125 -12.30 42.43 0.54
CA THR A 125 -12.12 40.97 0.52
C THR A 125 -12.24 40.35 1.91
N PHE A 126 -11.63 40.95 2.94
CA PHE A 126 -11.76 40.48 4.33
C PHE A 126 -13.23 40.49 4.80
N VAL A 127 -13.95 41.58 4.52
CA VAL A 127 -15.37 41.70 4.85
C VAL A 127 -16.21 40.66 4.11
N LYS A 128 -15.96 40.46 2.80
CA LYS A 128 -16.64 39.46 1.98
C LYS A 128 -16.42 38.05 2.55
N MET A 129 -15.19 37.69 2.89
CA MET A 129 -14.88 36.38 3.47
C MET A 129 -15.53 36.15 4.84
N ARG A 130 -15.51 37.17 5.72
CA ARG A 130 -16.19 37.07 7.02
C ARG A 130 -17.69 36.82 6.85
N ARG A 131 -18.31 37.54 5.91
CA ARG A 131 -19.72 37.37 5.58
C ARG A 131 -19.99 35.96 5.04
N PHE A 132 -19.18 35.49 4.11
CA PHE A 132 -19.30 34.15 3.54
C PHE A 132 -19.22 33.05 4.61
N LEU A 133 -18.28 33.13 5.55
CA LEU A 133 -18.19 32.17 6.66
C LEU A 133 -19.42 32.21 7.55
N THR A 134 -19.92 33.40 7.86
CA THR A 134 -21.08 33.58 8.73
C THR A 134 -22.36 33.04 8.08
N GLU A 135 -22.57 33.33 6.80
CA GLU A 135 -23.74 32.88 6.05
C GLU A 135 -23.75 31.35 5.83
N ASN A 136 -22.57 30.72 5.74
CA ASN A 136 -22.43 29.29 5.47
C ASN A 136 -22.07 28.44 6.70
N ALA A 137 -22.07 29.00 7.90
CA ALA A 137 -21.67 28.32 9.14
C ALA A 137 -22.37 26.96 9.34
N LEU A 138 -23.70 26.91 9.12
CA LEU A 138 -24.49 25.68 9.24
C LEU A 138 -24.09 24.59 8.23
N MET A 139 -23.65 24.98 7.03
CA MET A 139 -23.18 24.03 6.02
C MET A 139 -21.81 23.47 6.39
N PHE A 140 -20.92 24.30 6.94
CA PHE A 140 -19.63 23.84 7.45
C PHE A 140 -19.80 22.87 8.63
N ASP A 141 -20.70 23.15 9.56
CA ASP A 141 -21.01 22.21 10.66
C ASP A 141 -21.51 20.87 10.13
N LYS A 142 -22.37 20.89 9.11
CA LYS A 142 -22.88 19.67 8.48
C LYS A 142 -21.77 18.91 7.76
N LEU A 143 -20.88 19.59 7.04
CA LEU A 143 -19.71 18.98 6.39
C LEU A 143 -18.79 18.29 7.40
N ASN A 144 -18.45 18.95 8.50
CA ASN A 144 -17.64 18.37 9.57
C ASN A 144 -18.30 17.10 10.13
N SER A 145 -19.63 17.11 10.31
CA SER A 145 -20.36 15.93 10.78
C SER A 145 -20.34 14.75 9.78
N LEU A 146 -20.32 15.04 8.48
CA LEU A 146 -20.23 14.02 7.43
C LEU A 146 -18.82 13.44 7.34
N GLU A 147 -17.79 14.28 7.47
CA GLU A 147 -16.39 13.84 7.51
C GLU A 147 -16.15 12.88 8.69
N LEU A 148 -16.64 13.23 9.89
CA LEU A 148 -16.56 12.34 11.06
C LEU A 148 -17.26 11.00 10.83
N LYS A 149 -18.44 11.00 10.19
CA LYS A 149 -19.15 9.76 9.84
C LYS A 149 -18.36 8.94 8.81
N GLN A 150 -17.74 9.57 7.83
CA GLN A 150 -16.94 8.90 6.82
C GLN A 150 -15.71 8.22 7.45
N LEU A 151 -15.00 8.90 8.34
CA LEU A 151 -13.88 8.32 9.08
C LEU A 151 -14.31 7.11 9.93
N ALA A 152 -15.48 7.20 10.58
CA ALA A 152 -16.03 6.08 11.35
C ALA A 152 -16.35 4.87 10.46
N TYR A 153 -16.96 5.09 9.29
CA TYR A 153 -17.23 4.00 8.34
C TYR A 153 -15.96 3.38 7.75
N GLN A 154 -14.92 4.19 7.48
CA GLN A 154 -13.62 3.66 7.03
C GLN A 154 -13.02 2.74 8.08
N LYS A 155 -13.01 3.16 9.34
CA LYS A 155 -12.52 2.32 10.45
C LYS A 155 -13.30 1.02 10.57
N GLU A 156 -14.63 1.07 10.50
CA GLU A 156 -15.47 -0.15 10.55
C GLU A 156 -15.20 -1.08 9.35
N ALA A 157 -14.95 -0.52 8.16
CA ALA A 157 -14.59 -1.29 6.98
C ALA A 157 -13.24 -1.98 7.16
N ASP A 158 -12.23 -1.29 7.66
CA ASP A 158 -10.90 -1.85 7.93
C ASP A 158 -10.97 -3.00 8.94
N GLU A 159 -11.73 -2.83 10.03
CA GLU A 159 -11.95 -3.89 11.02
C GLU A 159 -12.63 -5.14 10.40
N LYS A 160 -13.58 -4.94 9.47
CA LYS A 160 -14.20 -6.04 8.72
C LYS A 160 -13.23 -6.71 7.75
N PHE A 161 -12.38 -5.94 7.08
CA PHE A 161 -11.34 -6.50 6.22
C PHE A 161 -10.35 -7.35 7.00
N ASP A 162 -9.88 -6.88 8.16
CA ASP A 162 -9.00 -7.65 9.03
C ASP A 162 -9.62 -8.98 9.46
N GLN A 163 -10.91 -8.99 9.78
CA GLN A 163 -11.64 -10.23 10.09
C GLN A 163 -11.71 -11.19 8.89
N ILE A 164 -11.96 -10.67 7.68
CA ILE A 164 -11.96 -11.49 6.45
C ILE A 164 -10.57 -12.06 6.18
N PHE A 165 -9.51 -11.26 6.33
CA PHE A 165 -8.14 -11.73 6.13
C PHE A 165 -7.75 -12.79 7.16
N ALA A 166 -8.09 -12.60 8.44
CA ALA A 166 -7.89 -13.62 9.47
C ALA A 166 -8.59 -14.93 9.12
N TYR A 167 -9.85 -14.87 8.66
CA TYR A 167 -10.59 -16.04 8.21
C TYR A 167 -9.94 -16.74 7.01
N ILE A 168 -9.45 -16.00 6.02
CA ILE A 168 -8.76 -16.56 4.84
C ILE A 168 -7.46 -17.25 5.24
N SER A 169 -6.65 -16.63 6.11
CA SER A 169 -5.40 -17.21 6.60
C SER A 169 -5.62 -18.48 7.42
N GLU A 170 -6.71 -18.57 8.18
CA GLU A 170 -7.08 -19.81 8.89
C GLU A 170 -7.52 -20.96 7.95
N HIS A 171 -7.93 -20.63 6.71
CA HIS A 171 -8.44 -21.59 5.73
C HIS A 171 -7.50 -21.77 4.52
N GLU A 172 -6.22 -21.37 4.65
CA GLU A 172 -5.24 -21.29 3.56
C GLU A 172 -4.75 -22.65 3.03
N GLU A 173 -5.08 -23.76 3.70
CA GLU A 173 -4.87 -25.08 3.11
C GLU A 173 -5.92 -25.35 2.04
N VAL A 174 -5.49 -25.37 0.79
CA VAL A 174 -6.28 -25.83 -0.36
C VAL A 174 -6.76 -27.26 -0.10
N ARG A 175 -7.93 -27.39 0.54
CA ARG A 175 -8.52 -28.69 0.86
C ARG A 175 -8.85 -29.45 -0.41
N GLN A 176 -9.35 -28.72 -1.42
CA GLN A 176 -9.74 -29.25 -2.72
C GLN A 176 -9.49 -28.19 -3.80
N LYS A 177 -8.87 -28.58 -4.92
CA LYS A 177 -8.71 -27.73 -6.11
C LYS A 177 -8.94 -28.53 -7.37
N ILE A 178 -9.70 -27.94 -8.28
CA ILE A 178 -9.93 -28.47 -9.62
C ILE A 178 -9.10 -27.63 -10.59
N PHE A 179 -8.35 -28.30 -11.44
CA PHE A 179 -7.67 -27.70 -12.57
C PHE A 179 -8.46 -28.01 -13.84
N PHE A 180 -8.55 -27.03 -14.74
CA PHE A 180 -9.14 -27.17 -16.07
C PHE A 180 -8.06 -27.41 -17.12
N GLU A 181 -8.47 -27.90 -18.29
CA GLU A 181 -7.58 -28.12 -19.44
C GLU A 181 -6.77 -26.86 -19.78
N GLY A 182 -5.44 -27.03 -19.90
CA GLY A 182 -4.51 -25.95 -20.23
C GLY A 182 -3.88 -25.24 -19.03
N GLN A 183 -4.34 -25.49 -17.81
CA GLN A 183 -3.75 -24.91 -16.57
C GLN A 183 -2.46 -25.63 -16.13
N ILE A 184 -1.53 -25.82 -17.06
CA ILE A 184 -0.32 -26.63 -16.86
C ILE A 184 0.59 -25.99 -15.80
N TYR A 185 0.87 -24.68 -15.93
CA TYR A 185 1.77 -24.00 -15.00
C TYR A 185 1.18 -23.86 -13.60
N ASP A 186 -0.11 -23.58 -13.49
CA ASP A 186 -0.80 -23.46 -12.19
C ASP A 186 -0.81 -24.81 -11.46
N ALA A 187 -1.05 -25.90 -12.18
CA ALA A 187 -1.01 -27.25 -11.63
C ALA A 187 0.41 -27.63 -11.20
N PHE A 188 1.41 -27.33 -12.02
CA PHE A 188 2.81 -27.54 -11.70
C PHE A 188 3.24 -26.74 -10.45
N SER A 189 2.89 -25.46 -10.38
CA SER A 189 3.24 -24.59 -9.25
C SER A 189 2.65 -25.08 -7.93
N LEU A 190 1.38 -25.52 -7.93
CA LEU A 190 0.78 -26.12 -6.74
C LEU A 190 1.52 -27.40 -6.31
N LEU A 191 1.81 -28.31 -7.24
CA LEU A 191 2.50 -29.55 -6.93
C LEU A 191 3.90 -29.28 -6.38
N VAL A 192 4.65 -28.34 -6.97
CA VAL A 192 5.95 -27.93 -6.45
C VAL A 192 5.84 -27.37 -5.04
N ASN A 193 4.85 -26.50 -4.78
CA ASN A 193 4.62 -25.95 -3.44
C ASN A 193 4.33 -27.06 -2.40
N LEU A 194 3.57 -28.09 -2.77
CA LEU A 194 3.34 -29.26 -1.91
C LEU A 194 4.63 -30.02 -1.63
N ILE A 195 5.46 -30.28 -2.65
CA ILE A 195 6.76 -30.96 -2.50
C ILE A 195 7.73 -30.14 -1.63
N GLU A 196 7.74 -28.81 -1.74
CA GLU A 196 8.59 -27.92 -0.95
C GLU A 196 8.19 -27.86 0.53
N LYS A 197 6.92 -28.14 0.85
CA LYS A 197 6.43 -28.18 2.24
C LYS A 197 6.98 -29.35 3.04
N ALA A 198 7.29 -30.47 2.40
CA ALA A 198 7.82 -31.66 3.08
C ALA A 198 9.11 -31.35 3.85
N GLU A 199 9.26 -31.93 5.04
CA GLU A 199 10.45 -31.76 5.89
C GLU A 199 11.27 -33.05 6.05
N LYS A 200 10.62 -34.22 6.00
CA LYS A 200 11.19 -35.53 6.28
C LYS A 200 11.06 -36.50 5.12
N SER A 201 9.84 -36.72 4.62
CA SER A 201 9.58 -37.79 3.65
C SER A 201 8.47 -37.45 2.67
N ILE A 202 8.57 -37.99 1.46
CA ILE A 202 7.54 -37.93 0.43
C ILE A 202 7.33 -39.33 -0.11
N VAL A 203 6.09 -39.83 -0.03
CA VAL A 203 5.69 -41.08 -0.66
C VAL A 203 4.73 -40.77 -1.80
N LEU A 204 5.12 -41.12 -3.03
CA LEU A 204 4.30 -40.92 -4.22
C LEU A 204 3.82 -42.28 -4.74
N ILE A 205 2.51 -42.43 -4.90
CA ILE A 205 1.89 -43.57 -5.58
C ILE A 205 1.39 -43.07 -6.93
N ASP A 206 2.02 -43.47 -8.03
CA ASP A 206 1.59 -43.11 -9.38
C ASP A 206 2.00 -44.22 -10.37
N ASN A 207 1.02 -44.74 -11.12
CA ASN A 207 1.23 -45.82 -12.08
C ASN A 207 1.94 -45.39 -13.37
N TYR A 208 2.14 -44.11 -13.61
CA TYR A 208 2.69 -43.61 -14.87
C TYR A 208 3.81 -42.59 -14.67
N VAL A 209 4.75 -42.90 -13.79
CA VAL A 209 5.90 -42.04 -13.48
C VAL A 209 6.89 -42.01 -14.66
N ASP A 210 7.43 -40.82 -14.91
CA ASP A 210 8.49 -40.55 -15.89
C ASP A 210 9.43 -39.41 -15.41
N VAL A 211 10.33 -38.97 -16.29
CA VAL A 211 11.26 -37.86 -16.02
C VAL A 211 10.53 -36.55 -15.71
N GLY A 212 9.34 -36.32 -16.28
CA GLY A 212 8.51 -35.16 -15.94
C GLY A 212 8.06 -35.17 -14.48
N THR A 213 7.78 -36.35 -13.94
CA THR A 213 7.48 -36.52 -12.51
C THR A 213 8.72 -36.25 -11.66
N LEU A 214 9.88 -36.76 -12.08
CA LEU A 214 11.15 -36.48 -11.38
C LEU A 214 11.45 -34.98 -11.32
N ASN A 215 11.15 -34.21 -12.37
CA ASN A 215 11.39 -32.76 -12.37
C ASN A 215 10.58 -32.01 -11.29
N ILE A 216 9.39 -32.50 -10.95
CA ILE A 216 8.57 -31.95 -9.85
C ILE A 216 9.20 -32.36 -8.51
N LEU A 217 9.54 -33.65 -8.36
CA LEU A 217 10.15 -34.20 -7.15
C LEU A 217 11.54 -33.62 -6.85
N ALA A 218 12.26 -33.14 -7.87
CA ALA A 218 13.56 -32.47 -7.73
C ALA A 218 13.49 -31.18 -6.90
N LYS A 219 12.29 -30.60 -6.71
CA LYS A 219 12.06 -29.40 -5.90
C LYS A 219 11.99 -29.68 -4.39
N LYS A 220 12.17 -30.93 -3.98
CA LYS A 220 12.27 -31.31 -2.56
C LYS A 220 13.41 -30.58 -1.84
N LYS A 221 13.29 -30.44 -0.53
CA LYS A 221 14.43 -30.07 0.33
C LYS A 221 15.49 -31.18 0.31
N SER A 222 16.76 -30.82 0.52
CA SER A 222 17.88 -31.76 0.48
C SER A 222 17.78 -32.88 1.53
N SER A 223 17.16 -32.60 2.69
CA SER A 223 16.96 -33.56 3.80
C SER A 223 15.81 -34.55 3.58
N VAL A 224 14.95 -34.33 2.58
CA VAL A 224 13.71 -35.10 2.39
C VAL A 224 14.00 -36.36 1.58
N ASN A 225 13.55 -37.51 2.09
CA ASN A 225 13.65 -38.78 1.36
C ASN A 225 12.39 -39.01 0.51
N ILE A 226 12.56 -39.53 -0.71
CA ILE A 226 11.44 -39.82 -1.60
C ILE A 226 11.33 -41.32 -1.84
N ILE A 227 10.12 -41.85 -1.71
CA ILE A 227 9.76 -43.21 -2.11
C ILE A 227 8.66 -43.13 -3.17
N VAL A 228 8.88 -43.73 -4.33
CA VAL A 228 7.91 -43.79 -5.42
C VAL A 228 7.43 -45.22 -5.59
N TYR A 229 6.12 -45.41 -5.55
CA TYR A 229 5.43 -46.65 -5.84
C TYR A 229 4.77 -46.56 -7.21
N THR A 230 5.14 -47.48 -8.10
CA THR A 230 4.69 -47.47 -9.49
C THR A 230 4.59 -48.88 -10.08
N VAL A 231 4.11 -49.05 -11.31
CA VAL A 231 4.01 -50.38 -11.95
C VAL A 231 5.28 -50.73 -12.71
N ARG A 232 5.65 -52.01 -12.84
CA ARG A 232 6.89 -52.43 -13.56
C ARG A 232 6.99 -51.98 -15.04
N ARG A 233 5.88 -51.53 -15.65
CA ARG A 233 5.82 -51.03 -17.04
C ARG A 233 6.00 -49.51 -17.15
N THR A 234 6.68 -48.86 -16.21
CA THR A 234 6.94 -47.43 -16.30
C THR A 234 7.92 -47.09 -17.43
N ARG A 235 8.00 -45.79 -17.75
CA ARG A 235 9.01 -45.25 -18.67
C ARG A 235 10.29 -44.82 -17.94
N LEU A 236 10.39 -45.07 -16.64
CA LEU A 236 11.51 -44.63 -15.82
C LEU A 236 12.61 -45.70 -15.84
N SER A 237 13.81 -45.33 -16.27
CA SER A 237 14.95 -46.26 -16.28
C SER A 237 15.76 -46.19 -14.98
N ASN A 238 16.51 -47.25 -14.69
CA ASN A 238 17.46 -47.26 -13.56
C ASN A 238 18.51 -46.14 -13.69
N GLN A 239 18.83 -45.73 -14.92
CA GLN A 239 19.77 -44.65 -15.17
C GLN A 239 19.18 -43.28 -14.81
N ASP A 240 17.88 -43.06 -15.06
CA ASP A 240 17.20 -41.82 -14.64
C ASP A 240 17.19 -41.69 -13.12
N ILE A 241 16.95 -42.79 -12.41
CA ILE A 241 16.97 -42.83 -10.94
C ILE A 241 18.37 -42.54 -10.41
N ALA A 242 19.40 -43.16 -11.00
CA ALA A 242 20.79 -42.90 -10.61
C ALA A 242 21.20 -41.44 -10.85
N ASN A 243 20.81 -40.88 -12.01
CA ASN A 243 21.06 -39.48 -12.34
C ASN A 243 20.35 -38.54 -11.35
N PHE A 244 19.09 -38.80 -11.03
CA PHE A 244 18.36 -38.02 -10.03
C PHE A 244 19.05 -38.08 -8.66
N ASN A 245 19.39 -39.28 -8.18
CA ASN A 245 20.04 -39.46 -6.88
C ASN A 245 21.43 -38.83 -6.79
N SER A 246 22.13 -38.66 -7.92
CA SER A 246 23.42 -37.97 -7.94
C SER A 246 23.31 -36.48 -7.61
N GLN A 247 22.17 -35.85 -7.91
CA GLN A 247 21.93 -34.42 -7.69
C GLN A 247 20.97 -34.16 -6.52
N TYR A 248 19.98 -35.02 -6.32
CA TYR A 248 18.88 -34.85 -5.37
C TYR A 248 18.65 -36.13 -4.54
N PRO A 249 19.65 -36.61 -3.77
CA PRO A 249 19.48 -37.79 -2.91
C PRO A 249 18.44 -37.52 -1.80
N THR A 250 17.61 -38.47 -1.35
CA THR A 250 17.48 -39.87 -1.81
C THR A 250 16.11 -40.13 -2.46
N LEU A 251 16.10 -40.97 -3.50
CA LEU A 251 14.94 -41.47 -4.23
C LEU A 251 15.02 -43.00 -4.32
N THR A 252 14.01 -43.67 -3.77
CA THR A 252 13.79 -45.11 -3.87
C THR A 252 12.55 -45.37 -4.73
N VAL A 253 12.61 -46.35 -5.63
CA VAL A 253 11.49 -46.72 -6.49
C VAL A 253 11.11 -48.17 -6.24
N ASN A 254 9.87 -48.38 -5.77
CA ASN A 254 9.27 -49.67 -5.49
C ASN A 254 8.14 -49.95 -6.48
N TYR A 255 7.82 -51.22 -6.68
CA TYR A 255 6.82 -51.64 -7.65
C TYR A 255 5.58 -52.25 -6.99
N THR A 256 4.40 -51.73 -7.31
CA THR A 256 3.11 -52.24 -6.85
C THR A 256 2.04 -52.09 -7.94
N GLY A 257 1.06 -52.99 -7.95
CA GLY A 257 -0.09 -52.96 -8.85
C GLY A 257 -1.44 -52.79 -8.16
N VAL A 258 -1.45 -52.60 -6.84
CA VAL A 258 -2.67 -52.62 -6.01
C VAL A 258 -3.47 -51.32 -6.12
N PHE A 259 -2.78 -50.21 -6.32
CA PHE A 259 -3.40 -48.89 -6.38
C PHE A 259 -3.71 -48.49 -7.82
N HIS A 260 -4.96 -48.14 -8.10
CA HIS A 260 -5.36 -47.52 -9.37
C HIS A 260 -5.23 -45.99 -9.33
N ASP A 261 -5.59 -45.41 -8.19
CA ASP A 261 -5.56 -43.97 -7.95
C ASP A 261 -4.17 -43.51 -7.50
N ARG A 262 -3.94 -42.20 -7.55
CA ARG A 262 -2.65 -41.61 -7.23
C ARG A 262 -2.72 -40.87 -5.91
N PHE A 263 -1.70 -41.10 -5.10
CA PHE A 263 -1.61 -40.51 -3.78
C PHE A 263 -0.24 -39.88 -3.60
N LEU A 264 -0.22 -38.72 -2.94
CA LEU A 264 0.98 -38.05 -2.49
C LEU A 264 0.89 -37.93 -0.97
N VAL A 265 1.77 -38.63 -0.26
CA VAL A 265 1.86 -38.56 1.20
C VAL A 265 3.10 -37.76 1.57
N ILE A 266 2.93 -36.77 2.44
CA ILE A 266 3.97 -35.87 2.93
C ILE A 266 4.15 -36.14 4.42
N ASP A 267 5.42 -36.34 4.81
CA ASP A 267 5.87 -36.54 6.18
C ASP A 267 5.04 -37.57 6.95
N GLU A 268 4.60 -38.63 6.24
CA GLU A 268 3.79 -39.76 6.74
C GLU A 268 2.47 -39.37 7.43
N THR A 269 2.06 -38.11 7.34
CA THR A 269 0.94 -37.55 8.11
C THR A 269 -0.11 -36.92 7.22
N ILE A 270 0.29 -36.30 6.10
CA ILE A 270 -0.62 -35.60 5.20
C ILE A 270 -0.71 -36.36 3.89
N ALA A 271 -1.90 -36.84 3.53
CA ALA A 271 -2.14 -37.49 2.25
C ALA A 271 -2.98 -36.62 1.32
N TYR A 272 -2.64 -36.64 0.03
CA TYR A 272 -3.40 -36.02 -1.05
C TYR A 272 -3.81 -37.08 -2.06
N HIS A 273 -5.07 -37.05 -2.49
CA HIS A 273 -5.53 -37.77 -3.67
C HIS A 273 -5.39 -36.87 -4.91
N ILE A 274 -4.83 -37.43 -5.99
CA ILE A 274 -4.58 -36.70 -7.23
C ILE A 274 -5.24 -37.45 -8.39
N GLY A 275 -6.19 -36.81 -9.07
CA GLY A 275 -6.96 -37.41 -10.16
C GLY A 275 -6.18 -37.60 -11.47
N ALA A 276 -4.92 -37.17 -11.55
CA ALA A 276 -4.08 -37.29 -12.74
C ALA A 276 -2.63 -37.59 -12.35
N SER A 277 -1.90 -38.26 -13.24
CA SER A 277 -0.47 -38.50 -13.02
C SER A 277 0.28 -37.17 -13.01
N LEU A 278 1.29 -37.05 -12.16
CA LEU A 278 2.02 -35.80 -11.96
C LEU A 278 2.61 -35.26 -13.27
N LYS A 279 3.06 -36.14 -14.17
CA LYS A 279 3.56 -35.79 -15.51
C LYS A 279 2.54 -35.14 -16.45
N ASP A 280 1.25 -35.30 -16.18
CA ASP A 280 0.14 -34.82 -17.00
C ASP A 280 -0.67 -33.72 -16.30
N ALA A 281 -0.19 -33.24 -15.15
CA ALA A 281 -0.83 -32.18 -14.38
C ALA A 281 -1.15 -30.96 -15.27
N GLY A 282 -2.45 -30.61 -15.31
CA GLY A 282 -2.98 -29.45 -16.04
C GLY A 282 -3.15 -29.63 -17.56
N LYS A 283 -2.77 -30.77 -18.14
CA LYS A 283 -3.05 -31.06 -19.57
C LYS A 283 -4.52 -31.34 -19.84
N LYS A 284 -5.23 -31.89 -18.85
CA LYS A 284 -6.67 -32.16 -18.85
C LYS A 284 -7.24 -31.80 -17.49
N CYS A 285 -8.56 -31.74 -17.38
CA CYS A 285 -9.22 -31.47 -16.10
C CYS A 285 -8.90 -32.56 -15.07
N PHE A 286 -8.48 -32.16 -13.87
CA PHE A 286 -8.23 -33.09 -12.75
C PHE A 286 -8.41 -32.38 -11.41
N GLY A 287 -8.68 -33.16 -10.36
CA GLY A 287 -8.78 -32.67 -8.99
C GLY A 287 -7.58 -33.08 -8.14
N ILE A 288 -7.23 -32.24 -7.18
CA ILE A 288 -6.38 -32.57 -6.04
C ILE A 288 -7.17 -32.33 -4.76
N THR A 289 -7.08 -33.27 -3.81
CA THR A 289 -7.83 -33.21 -2.55
C THR A 289 -6.95 -33.67 -1.40
N LYS A 290 -6.85 -32.84 -0.35
CA LYS A 290 -6.25 -33.24 0.92
C LYS A 290 -7.19 -34.20 1.65
N ILE A 291 -6.65 -35.32 2.10
CA ILE A 291 -7.38 -36.31 2.90
C ILE A 291 -7.35 -35.84 4.35
N GLU A 292 -8.52 -35.62 4.95
CA GLU A 292 -8.65 -35.04 6.31
C GLU A 292 -8.39 -36.05 7.44
N ASP A 293 -8.68 -37.34 7.22
CA ASP A 293 -8.45 -38.37 8.24
C ASP A 293 -6.99 -38.82 8.25
N ILE A 294 -6.29 -38.47 9.33
CA ILE A 294 -4.87 -38.77 9.53
C ILE A 294 -4.56 -40.27 9.51
N ARG A 295 -5.55 -41.13 9.81
CA ARG A 295 -5.38 -42.59 9.81
C ARG A 295 -5.28 -43.16 8.41
N ILE A 296 -5.92 -42.52 7.42
CA ILE A 296 -5.91 -43.00 6.04
C ILE A 296 -4.48 -42.96 5.46
N ALA A 297 -3.67 -41.96 5.82
CA ALA A 297 -2.27 -41.92 5.42
C ALA A 297 -1.51 -43.16 5.95
N ALA A 298 -1.71 -43.50 7.23
CA ALA A 298 -1.11 -44.68 7.84
C ALA A 298 -1.63 -45.98 7.20
N ASP A 299 -2.93 -46.09 6.92
CA ASP A 299 -3.52 -47.28 6.27
C ASP A 299 -2.97 -47.49 4.85
N ILE A 300 -2.79 -46.40 4.08
CA ILE A 300 -2.17 -46.44 2.74
C ILE A 300 -0.73 -46.94 2.84
N LEU A 301 0.06 -46.40 3.77
CA LEU A 301 1.45 -46.80 3.96
C LEU A 301 1.56 -48.26 4.42
N HIS A 302 0.72 -48.68 5.36
CA HIS A 302 0.70 -50.06 5.85
C HIS A 302 0.35 -51.05 4.73
N ARG A 303 -0.61 -50.70 3.86
CA ARG A 303 -0.95 -51.55 2.71
C ARG A 303 0.21 -51.67 1.71
N LEU A 304 1.04 -50.63 1.57
CA LEU A 304 2.22 -50.68 0.70
C LEU A 304 3.32 -51.58 1.28
N GLU A 305 3.56 -51.55 2.59
CA GLU A 305 4.57 -52.37 3.27
C GLU A 305 4.31 -53.86 3.11
N ILE A 306 3.07 -54.30 3.36
CA ILE A 306 2.66 -55.72 3.23
C ILE A 306 2.96 -56.26 1.82
N GLU A 307 2.67 -55.48 0.78
CA GLU A 307 2.81 -55.91 -0.61
C GLU A 307 4.27 -55.92 -1.06
N THR A 308 5.12 -55.03 -0.52
CA THR A 308 6.56 -55.09 -0.79
C THR A 308 7.22 -56.31 -0.16
N GLU A 309 6.77 -56.74 1.02
CA GLU A 309 7.26 -57.96 1.68
C GLU A 309 6.81 -59.24 0.95
N GLU A 310 5.58 -59.28 0.43
CA GLU A 310 5.04 -60.40 -0.36
C GLU A 310 5.65 -60.50 -1.77
N ALA A 311 6.18 -59.40 -2.34
CA ALA A 311 6.80 -59.40 -3.66
C ALA A 311 8.29 -59.81 -3.66
N ASP A 312 8.95 -59.74 -2.49
CA ASP A 312 10.37 -60.09 -2.29
C ASP A 312 10.56 -61.48 -1.63
N SER A 313 9.47 -62.21 -1.33
CA SER A 313 9.46 -63.59 -0.81
C SER A 313 9.15 -64.65 -1.88
#